data_AF-A0A7V9L667-F1
#
_entry.id   AF-A0A7V9L667-F1
#
_cell.length_a   1.000
_cell.length_b   1.000
_cell.length_c   1.000
_cell.angle_alpha   90.00
_cell.angle_beta   90.00
_cell.angle_gamma   90.00
#
_symmetry.space_group_name_H-M   'P 1'
#
loop_
_entity.id
_entity.type
_entity.pdbx_description
1 polymer ?
#
loop_
_entity_poly.entity_id
_entity_poly.type
_entity_poly.pdbx_seq_one_letter_code
_entity_poly.pdbx_strand_id
1 'polypeptide(L)'
;MKQLLLVCSLLAMTSSALADKKPYTLADLKTLVSQKSYKEATEHLTDVAPSERTAEWLAVAADAATGYIAGLNNDDLVKKILEIERVDSEFPMLLKSPKYSKARMEIGLKGFEACFNHPYLHKECFEHGIKFIDADAPNGDLALRMAKLVRRNTSPAAGAAGYFKRAIDAAGKNLDAVCRDEDLKLVVKTGFNVPSHYEDAKTVRSIAGGACWSQLRKTVLDEYTVAGETSYERRNTCEVLKAQKALSAAQAKACERAQQD
;
A
#
# COMPACT_ATOMS: atom_id res chain seq x y z
N MET A 1 3.72 -13.03 -84.27
CA MET A 1 3.44 -13.51 -82.90
C MET A 1 4.30 -12.74 -81.90
N LYS A 2 3.69 -11.85 -81.11
CA LYS A 2 4.08 -11.48 -79.72
C LYS A 2 3.24 -10.27 -79.30
N GLN A 3 2.11 -10.54 -78.64
CA GLN A 3 1.30 -9.54 -77.94
C GLN A 3 2.01 -9.18 -76.62
N LEU A 4 2.31 -7.90 -76.43
CA LEU A 4 2.80 -7.35 -75.17
C LEU A 4 1.57 -6.87 -74.37
N LEU A 5 1.19 -7.62 -73.33
CA LEU A 5 0.15 -7.23 -72.38
C LEU A 5 0.77 -6.28 -71.34
N LEU A 6 0.43 -4.99 -71.43
CA LEU A 6 0.77 -3.98 -70.43
C LEU A 6 -0.28 -4.03 -69.33
N VAL A 7 0.04 -4.69 -68.21
CA VAL A 7 -0.80 -4.71 -67.01
C VAL A 7 -0.46 -3.47 -66.17
N CYS A 8 -1.28 -2.42 -66.29
CA CYS A 8 -1.24 -1.27 -65.39
C CYS A 8 -1.87 -1.66 -64.03
N SER A 9 -1.04 -2.03 -63.07
CA SER A 9 -1.44 -2.16 -61.67
C SER A 9 -1.72 -0.76 -61.09
N LEU A 10 -3.00 -0.40 -61.00
CA LEU A 10 -3.45 0.74 -60.18
C LEU A 10 -3.19 0.43 -58.71
N LEU A 11 -2.12 0.98 -58.15
CA LEU A 11 -1.96 1.12 -56.70
C LEU A 11 -2.95 2.18 -56.22
N ALA A 12 -4.11 1.74 -55.72
CA ALA A 12 -5.01 2.57 -54.95
C ALA A 12 -4.31 2.94 -53.63
N MET A 13 -3.78 4.16 -53.53
CA MET A 13 -3.36 4.74 -52.26
C MET A 13 -4.63 5.02 -51.44
N THR A 14 -5.09 4.04 -50.66
CA THR A 14 -6.05 4.27 -49.59
C THR A 14 -5.35 5.10 -48.52
N SER A 15 -5.48 6.42 -48.62
CA SER A 15 -5.15 7.31 -47.52
C SER A 15 -6.14 6.99 -46.41
N SER A 16 -5.71 6.18 -45.44
CA SER A 16 -6.41 6.04 -44.17
C SER A 16 -6.39 7.41 -43.52
N ALA A 17 -7.41 8.23 -43.79
CA ALA A 17 -7.69 9.41 -43.01
C ALA A 17 -7.85 8.93 -41.57
N LEU A 18 -6.82 9.14 -40.75
CA LEU A 18 -6.92 9.05 -39.31
C LEU A 18 -7.97 10.08 -38.92
N ALA A 19 -9.21 9.62 -38.75
CA ALA A 19 -10.26 10.46 -38.20
C ALA A 19 -9.79 10.82 -36.79
N ASP A 20 -9.38 12.08 -36.59
CA ASP A 20 -9.05 12.61 -35.28
C ASP A 20 -10.28 12.38 -34.39
N LYS A 21 -10.17 11.43 -33.46
CA LYS A 21 -11.22 11.19 -32.47
C LYS A 21 -11.33 12.46 -31.65
N LYS A 22 -12.48 13.13 -31.75
CA LYS A 22 -12.77 14.33 -30.97
C LYS A 22 -12.62 13.98 -29.47
N PRO A 23 -11.81 14.72 -28.70
CA PRO A 23 -11.64 14.47 -27.27
C PRO A 23 -12.95 14.73 -26.51
N TYR A 24 -13.19 13.97 -25.45
CA TYR A 24 -14.36 14.12 -24.59
C TYR A 24 -14.26 15.42 -23.78
N THR A 25 -15.36 16.17 -23.74
CA THR A 25 -15.49 17.35 -22.87
C THR A 25 -15.91 16.94 -21.46
N LEU A 26 -15.80 17.85 -20.49
CA LEU A 26 -16.32 17.63 -19.14
C LEU A 26 -17.84 17.31 -19.15
N ALA A 27 -18.61 17.88 -20.09
CA ALA A 27 -20.04 17.58 -20.23
C ALA A 27 -20.29 16.14 -20.72
N ASP A 28 -19.44 15.65 -21.62
CA ASP A 28 -19.50 14.27 -22.09
C ASP A 28 -19.18 13.30 -20.94
N LEU A 29 -18.13 13.60 -20.15
CA LEU A 29 -17.76 12.80 -18.97
C LEU A 29 -18.89 12.78 -17.92
N LYS A 30 -19.57 13.91 -17.66
CA LYS A 30 -20.76 13.96 -16.78
C LYS A 30 -21.87 13.06 -17.32
N THR A 31 -22.11 13.10 -18.62
CA THR A 31 -23.11 12.26 -19.29
C THR A 31 -22.78 10.78 -19.09
N LEU A 32 -21.54 10.37 -19.36
CA LEU A 32 -21.09 8.98 -19.16
C LEU A 32 -21.25 8.52 -17.70
N VAL A 33 -20.85 9.35 -16.74
CA VAL A 33 -21.04 9.06 -15.30
C VAL A 33 -22.52 8.89 -14.97
N SER A 34 -23.40 9.76 -15.48
CA SER A 34 -24.86 9.65 -15.25
C SER A 34 -25.47 8.37 -15.85
N GLN A 35 -24.90 7.88 -16.95
CA GLN A 35 -25.28 6.64 -17.61
C GLN A 35 -24.61 5.40 -17.01
N LYS A 36 -23.78 5.59 -15.98
CA LYS A 36 -22.96 4.53 -15.35
C LYS A 36 -21.92 3.90 -16.29
N SER A 37 -21.56 4.59 -17.37
CA SER A 37 -20.47 4.22 -18.28
C SER A 37 -19.11 4.56 -17.67
N TYR A 38 -18.87 4.09 -16.44
CA TYR A 38 -17.77 4.52 -15.60
C TYR A 38 -16.38 4.16 -16.15
N LYS A 39 -16.26 2.99 -16.80
CA LYS A 39 -15.02 2.55 -17.43
C LYS A 39 -14.60 3.54 -18.52
N GLU A 40 -15.50 3.82 -19.45
CA GLU A 40 -15.28 4.78 -20.53
C GLU A 40 -14.99 6.19 -19.97
N ALA A 41 -15.78 6.64 -18.99
CA ALA A 41 -15.54 7.92 -18.34
C ALA A 41 -14.14 8.01 -17.71
N THR A 42 -13.66 6.92 -17.10
CA THR A 42 -12.33 6.84 -16.48
C THR A 42 -11.22 6.85 -17.54
N GLU A 43 -11.39 6.11 -18.63
CA GLU A 43 -10.43 6.04 -19.75
C GLU A 43 -10.27 7.39 -20.45
N HIS A 44 -11.33 8.22 -20.46
CA HIS A 44 -11.36 9.53 -21.10
C HIS A 44 -11.13 10.72 -20.14
N LEU A 45 -10.74 10.50 -18.88
CA LEU A 45 -10.43 11.60 -17.96
C LEU A 45 -9.27 12.48 -18.43
N THR A 46 -8.35 11.94 -19.23
CA THR A 46 -7.20 12.67 -19.76
C THR A 46 -7.54 13.59 -20.94
N ASP A 47 -8.70 13.41 -21.57
CA ASP A 47 -9.17 14.24 -22.68
C ASP A 47 -9.44 15.69 -22.24
N VAL A 48 -9.77 15.89 -20.96
CA VAL A 48 -9.80 17.23 -20.34
C VAL A 48 -8.37 17.65 -19.99
N ALA A 49 -7.92 18.75 -20.59
CA ALA A 49 -6.57 19.25 -20.44
C ALA A 49 -6.25 19.57 -18.97
N PRO A 50 -5.01 19.36 -18.48
CA PRO A 50 -4.64 19.62 -17.08
C PRO A 50 -5.03 21.01 -16.57
N SER A 51 -4.94 22.05 -17.41
CA SER A 51 -5.34 23.42 -17.08
C SER A 51 -6.84 23.63 -16.87
N GLU A 52 -7.67 22.70 -17.36
CA GLU A 52 -9.14 22.74 -17.28
C GLU A 52 -9.70 21.82 -16.18
N ARG A 53 -8.83 21.10 -15.45
CA ARG A 53 -9.21 20.18 -14.38
C ARG A 53 -9.57 20.93 -13.10
N THR A 54 -10.77 21.49 -13.08
CA THR A 54 -11.34 22.23 -11.94
C THR A 54 -11.79 21.29 -10.82
N ALA A 55 -12.32 21.87 -9.73
CA ALA A 55 -12.98 21.10 -8.67
C ALA A 55 -14.18 20.29 -9.20
N GLU A 56 -14.87 20.79 -10.24
CA GLU A 56 -15.97 20.06 -10.87
C GLU A 56 -15.48 18.85 -11.66
N TRP A 57 -14.38 19.00 -12.42
CA TRP A 57 -13.72 17.85 -13.04
C TRP A 57 -13.30 16.82 -12.00
N LEU A 58 -12.74 17.24 -10.86
CA LEU A 58 -12.32 16.32 -9.80
C LEU A 58 -13.50 15.51 -9.24
N ALA A 59 -14.67 16.14 -9.09
CA ALA A 59 -15.89 15.44 -8.66
C ALA A 59 -16.33 14.38 -9.69
N VAL A 60 -16.35 14.72 -10.98
CA VAL A 60 -16.69 13.78 -12.06
C VAL A 60 -15.68 12.63 -12.14
N ALA A 61 -14.39 12.95 -12.04
CA ALA A 61 -13.31 11.97 -12.04
C ALA A 61 -13.40 11.01 -10.86
N ALA A 62 -13.71 11.52 -9.66
CA ALA A 62 -13.93 10.68 -8.48
C ALA A 62 -15.14 9.76 -8.65
N ASP A 63 -16.22 10.24 -9.26
CA ASP A 63 -17.43 9.44 -9.53
C ASP A 63 -17.18 8.35 -10.56
N ALA A 64 -16.52 8.70 -11.66
CA ALA A 64 -16.11 7.77 -12.71
C ALA A 64 -15.19 6.68 -12.14
N ALA A 65 -14.10 7.08 -11.48
CA ALA A 65 -13.13 6.14 -10.94
C ALA A 65 -13.75 5.23 -9.87
N THR A 66 -14.55 5.78 -8.95
CA THR A 66 -15.26 5.01 -7.92
C THR A 66 -16.21 3.99 -8.54
N GLY A 67 -17.04 4.42 -9.50
CA GLY A 67 -17.98 3.54 -10.18
C GLY A 67 -17.27 2.46 -10.98
N TYR A 68 -16.14 2.79 -11.61
CA TYR A 68 -15.33 1.85 -12.38
C TYR A 68 -14.75 0.75 -11.48
N ILE A 69 -14.02 1.11 -10.42
CA ILE A 69 -13.40 0.12 -9.52
C ILE A 69 -14.45 -0.72 -8.78
N ALA A 70 -15.61 -0.13 -8.45
CA ALA A 70 -16.72 -0.85 -7.82
C ALA A 70 -17.38 -1.84 -8.80
N GLY A 71 -17.44 -1.50 -10.09
CA GLY A 71 -18.04 -2.33 -11.14
C GLY A 71 -17.16 -3.48 -11.65
N LEU A 72 -15.88 -3.53 -11.27
CA LEU A 72 -15.00 -4.65 -11.60
C LEU A 72 -15.50 -5.97 -10.99
N ASN A 73 -15.21 -7.10 -11.63
CA ASN A 73 -15.62 -8.42 -11.13
C ASN A 73 -15.04 -8.67 -9.72
N ASN A 74 -15.88 -9.10 -8.78
CA ASN A 74 -15.49 -9.46 -7.42
C ASN A 74 -14.72 -10.79 -7.36
N ASP A 75 -14.69 -11.59 -8.43
CA ASP A 75 -13.91 -12.83 -8.47
C ASP A 75 -12.44 -12.58 -8.82
N ASP A 76 -12.10 -11.39 -9.35
CA ASP A 76 -10.73 -11.01 -9.73
C ASP A 76 -10.25 -9.81 -8.90
N LEU A 77 -10.10 -10.07 -7.61
CA LEU A 77 -9.73 -9.06 -6.61
C LEU A 77 -8.29 -8.56 -6.78
N VAL A 78 -7.41 -9.35 -7.38
CA VAL A 78 -6.04 -8.91 -7.72
C VAL A 78 -6.08 -7.86 -8.83
N LYS A 79 -6.86 -8.09 -9.90
CA LYS A 79 -7.05 -7.08 -10.93
C LYS A 79 -7.63 -5.78 -10.38
N LYS A 80 -8.51 -5.83 -9.39
CA LYS A 80 -9.02 -4.61 -8.73
C LYS A 80 -7.90 -3.79 -8.08
N ILE A 81 -6.94 -4.43 -7.42
CA ILE A 81 -5.78 -3.74 -6.83
C ILE A 81 -5.00 -3.03 -7.94
N LEU A 82 -4.71 -3.74 -9.04
CA LEU A 82 -3.93 -3.18 -10.16
C LEU A 82 -4.64 -2.00 -10.83
N GLU A 83 -5.96 -2.08 -11.02
CA GLU A 83 -6.73 -0.95 -11.56
C GLU A 83 -6.78 0.25 -10.61
N ILE A 84 -6.84 0.01 -9.30
CA ILE A 84 -6.73 1.08 -8.31
C ILE A 84 -5.35 1.75 -8.41
N GLU A 85 -4.27 0.98 -8.41
CA GLU A 85 -2.91 1.53 -8.53
C GLU A 85 -2.71 2.30 -9.83
N ARG A 86 -3.26 1.81 -10.94
CA ARG A 86 -3.25 2.53 -12.22
C ARG A 86 -3.95 3.88 -12.10
N VAL A 87 -5.16 3.90 -11.55
CA VAL A 87 -5.93 5.14 -11.35
C VAL A 87 -5.21 6.11 -10.40
N ASP A 88 -4.64 5.63 -9.30
CA ASP A 88 -3.87 6.46 -8.37
C ASP A 88 -2.64 7.08 -9.04
N SER A 89 -1.93 6.30 -9.87
CA SER A 89 -0.75 6.75 -10.58
C SER A 89 -1.08 7.78 -11.67
N GLU A 90 -2.18 7.60 -12.39
CA GLU A 90 -2.60 8.52 -13.45
C GLU A 90 -3.24 9.80 -12.89
N PHE A 91 -3.97 9.68 -11.78
CA PHE A 91 -4.77 10.76 -11.20
C PHE A 91 -4.56 10.88 -9.68
N PRO A 92 -3.34 11.19 -9.19
CA PRO A 92 -3.04 11.25 -7.76
C PRO A 92 -3.87 12.30 -7.00
N MET A 93 -4.43 13.30 -7.70
CA MET A 93 -5.35 14.27 -7.09
C MET A 93 -6.67 13.65 -6.61
N LEU A 94 -7.07 12.48 -7.12
CA LEU A 94 -8.27 11.77 -6.69
C LEU A 94 -8.21 11.39 -5.20
N LEU A 95 -7.02 11.17 -4.64
CA LEU A 95 -6.84 10.87 -3.22
C LEU A 95 -7.30 12.02 -2.30
N LYS A 96 -7.38 13.25 -2.82
CA LYS A 96 -7.93 14.39 -2.09
C LYS A 96 -9.46 14.38 -2.05
N SER A 97 -10.12 13.56 -2.88
CA SER A 97 -11.58 13.41 -2.87
C SER A 97 -11.98 12.38 -1.82
N PRO A 98 -12.70 12.76 -0.74
CA PRO A 98 -13.14 11.82 0.28
C PRO A 98 -14.02 10.69 -0.28
N LYS A 99 -14.75 10.96 -1.37
CA LYS A 99 -15.59 9.96 -2.04
C LYS A 99 -14.73 8.86 -2.65
N TYR A 100 -13.68 9.24 -3.41
CA TYR A 100 -12.79 8.28 -4.02
C TYR A 100 -11.91 7.58 -2.98
N SER A 101 -11.24 8.33 -2.09
CA SER A 101 -10.32 7.73 -1.11
C SER A 101 -11.01 6.74 -0.17
N LYS A 102 -12.26 7.00 0.23
CA LYS A 102 -13.07 6.04 0.99
C LYS A 102 -13.36 4.77 0.19
N ALA A 103 -13.85 4.90 -1.04
CA ALA A 103 -14.18 3.75 -1.88
C ALA A 103 -12.92 2.92 -2.22
N ARG A 104 -11.84 3.60 -2.59
CA ARG A 104 -10.50 3.05 -2.82
C ARG A 104 -10.04 2.21 -1.63
N MET A 105 -10.11 2.76 -0.42
CA MET A 105 -9.73 2.06 0.81
C MET A 105 -10.59 0.81 1.04
N GLU A 106 -11.91 0.93 0.96
CA GLU A 106 -12.83 -0.18 1.22
C GLU A 106 -12.67 -1.33 0.22
N ILE A 107 -12.55 -1.00 -1.07
CA ILE A 107 -12.36 -2.00 -2.14
C ILE A 107 -10.95 -2.57 -2.10
N GLY A 108 -9.93 -1.72 -1.96
CA GLY A 108 -8.54 -2.13 -1.90
C GLY A 108 -8.26 -3.09 -0.75
N LEU A 109 -8.76 -2.81 0.47
CA LEU A 109 -8.58 -3.71 1.61
C LEU A 109 -9.20 -5.09 1.40
N LYS A 110 -10.39 -5.18 0.78
CA LYS A 110 -10.98 -6.48 0.39
C LYS A 110 -10.14 -7.17 -0.68
N GLY A 111 -9.60 -6.39 -1.61
CA GLY A 111 -8.66 -6.85 -2.63
C GLY A 111 -7.45 -7.54 -2.01
N PHE A 112 -6.78 -6.82 -1.10
CA PHE A 112 -5.59 -7.32 -0.41
C PHE A 112 -5.88 -8.51 0.49
N GLU A 113 -7.03 -8.55 1.16
CA GLU A 113 -7.45 -9.71 1.96
C GLU A 113 -7.52 -10.98 1.08
N ALA A 114 -8.17 -10.89 -0.07
CA ALA A 114 -8.20 -12.01 -1.01
C ALA A 114 -6.83 -12.33 -1.61
N CYS A 115 -6.02 -11.31 -1.89
CA CYS A 115 -4.65 -11.48 -2.37
C CYS A 115 -3.83 -12.31 -1.38
N PHE A 116 -3.82 -11.95 -0.09
CA PHE A 116 -3.06 -12.67 0.93
C PHE A 116 -3.61 -14.07 1.23
N ASN A 117 -4.90 -14.33 0.95
CA ASN A 117 -5.47 -15.68 1.02
C ASN A 117 -5.01 -16.58 -0.14
N HIS A 118 -4.34 -16.03 -1.16
CA HIS A 118 -3.79 -16.80 -2.26
C HIS A 118 -2.33 -17.22 -1.95
N PRO A 119 -2.02 -18.54 -1.83
CA PRO A 119 -0.76 -19.02 -1.27
C PRO A 119 0.49 -18.65 -2.07
N TYR A 120 0.33 -18.35 -3.37
CA TYR A 120 1.44 -18.06 -4.27
C TYR A 120 1.65 -16.57 -4.57
N LEU A 121 0.84 -15.67 -3.99
CA LEU A 121 0.90 -14.24 -4.30
C LEU A 121 1.41 -13.39 -3.14
N HIS A 122 1.82 -14.00 -2.02
CA HIS A 122 2.16 -13.25 -0.80
C HIS A 122 3.14 -12.12 -1.07
N LYS A 123 4.22 -12.38 -1.80
CA LYS A 123 5.25 -11.38 -2.11
C LYS A 123 4.67 -10.20 -2.89
N GLU A 124 3.92 -10.49 -3.95
CA GLU A 124 3.27 -9.48 -4.77
C GLU A 124 2.25 -8.67 -3.95
N CYS A 125 1.41 -9.34 -3.15
CA CYS A 125 0.46 -8.69 -2.25
C CYS A 125 1.15 -7.76 -1.25
N PHE A 126 2.32 -8.17 -0.75
CA PHE A 126 3.16 -7.34 0.11
C PHE A 126 3.65 -6.08 -0.62
N GLU A 127 4.30 -6.24 -1.76
CA GLU A 127 4.85 -5.11 -2.53
C GLU A 127 3.76 -4.11 -2.96
N HIS A 128 2.64 -4.62 -3.48
CA HIS A 128 1.48 -3.82 -3.84
C HIS A 128 0.81 -3.18 -2.62
N GLY A 129 0.73 -3.89 -1.49
CA GLY A 129 0.15 -3.36 -0.26
C GLY A 129 0.90 -2.16 0.28
N ILE A 130 2.23 -2.14 0.14
CA ILE A 130 3.07 -0.99 0.50
C ILE A 130 2.83 0.18 -0.46
N LYS A 131 2.79 -0.05 -1.77
CA LYS A 131 2.49 1.01 -2.75
C LYS A 131 1.11 1.63 -2.51
N PHE A 132 0.13 0.79 -2.20
CA PHE A 132 -1.25 1.20 -1.94
C PHE A 132 -1.39 2.15 -0.75
N ILE A 133 -0.66 1.90 0.34
CA ILE A 133 -0.65 2.80 1.50
C ILE A 133 0.24 4.04 1.26
N ASP A 134 1.36 3.89 0.55
CA ASP A 134 2.28 5.01 0.28
C ASP A 134 1.66 6.05 -0.67
N ALA A 135 0.79 5.62 -1.58
CA ALA A 135 0.00 6.54 -2.41
C ALA A 135 -0.87 7.49 -1.56
N ASP A 136 -1.43 7.02 -0.44
CA ASP A 136 -2.24 7.81 0.50
C ASP A 136 -1.56 7.91 1.88
N ALA A 137 -0.26 8.24 1.88
CA ALA A 137 0.59 8.20 3.08
C ALA A 137 0.04 8.95 4.32
N PRO A 138 -0.68 10.09 4.21
CA PRO A 138 -1.27 10.75 5.37
C PRO A 138 -2.42 9.95 6.04
N ASN A 139 -2.94 8.91 5.39
CA ASN A 139 -4.08 8.15 5.86
C ASN A 139 -3.66 7.03 6.86
N GLY A 140 -3.48 7.43 8.12
CA GLY A 140 -3.10 6.51 9.20
C GLY A 140 -4.11 5.38 9.47
N ASP A 141 -5.41 5.60 9.23
CA ASP A 141 -6.44 4.55 9.37
C ASP A 141 -6.23 3.45 8.33
N LEU A 142 -6.06 3.84 7.06
CA LEU A 142 -5.75 2.89 5.98
C LEU A 142 -4.48 2.08 6.30
N ALA A 143 -3.40 2.77 6.68
CA ALA A 143 -2.13 2.11 6.99
C ALA A 143 -2.28 1.11 8.16
N LEU A 144 -3.00 1.48 9.23
CA LEU A 144 -3.26 0.60 10.37
C LEU A 144 -4.11 -0.61 9.97
N ARG A 145 -5.19 -0.41 9.21
CA ARG A 145 -6.07 -1.50 8.77
C ARG A 145 -5.33 -2.47 7.87
N MET A 146 -4.47 -1.98 6.98
CA MET A 146 -3.59 -2.81 6.16
C MET A 146 -2.59 -3.58 7.03
N ALA A 147 -1.92 -2.92 7.99
CA ALA A 147 -0.98 -3.58 8.89
C ALA A 147 -1.63 -4.75 9.65
N LYS A 148 -2.84 -4.55 10.16
CA LYS A 148 -3.60 -5.59 10.85
C LYS A 148 -4.02 -6.73 9.93
N LEU A 149 -4.34 -6.43 8.68
CA LEU A 149 -4.68 -7.42 7.65
C LEU A 149 -3.45 -8.27 7.30
N VAL A 150 -2.32 -7.64 7.00
CA VAL A 150 -1.05 -8.34 6.70
C VAL A 150 -0.68 -9.25 7.87
N ARG A 151 -0.72 -8.73 9.10
CA ARG A 151 -0.41 -9.51 10.30
C ARG A 151 -1.32 -10.73 10.50
N ARG A 152 -2.59 -10.70 10.09
CA ARG A 152 -3.48 -11.90 10.14
C ARG A 152 -3.08 -12.98 9.15
N ASN A 153 -2.52 -12.59 8.02
CA ASN A 153 -2.34 -13.47 6.87
C ASN A 153 -0.87 -13.83 6.63
N THR A 154 0.01 -13.52 7.59
CA THR A 154 1.46 -13.72 7.43
C THR A 154 2.03 -14.40 8.67
N SER A 155 2.96 -15.32 8.44
CA SER A 155 3.72 -15.99 9.48
C SER A 155 5.21 -15.93 9.11
N PRO A 156 6.08 -15.35 9.95
CA PRO A 156 5.78 -14.78 11.27
C PRO A 156 5.08 -13.41 11.18
N ALA A 157 4.38 -13.03 12.27
CA ALA A 157 3.72 -11.71 12.37
C ALA A 157 4.70 -10.53 12.15
N ALA A 158 6.01 -10.73 12.36
CA ALA A 158 7.06 -9.76 12.12
C ALA A 158 7.02 -9.14 10.70
N GLY A 159 6.53 -9.86 9.69
CA GLY A 159 6.41 -9.33 8.31
C GLY A 159 5.47 -8.12 8.19
N ALA A 160 4.62 -7.86 9.18
CA ALA A 160 3.77 -6.67 9.21
C ALA A 160 4.45 -5.41 9.78
N ALA A 161 5.71 -5.49 10.25
CA ALA A 161 6.41 -4.39 10.90
C ALA A 161 6.48 -3.13 10.03
N GLY A 162 6.79 -3.29 8.74
CA GLY A 162 6.85 -2.18 7.78
C GLY A 162 5.53 -1.43 7.58
N TYR A 163 4.39 -2.11 7.76
CA TYR A 163 3.05 -1.50 7.67
C TYR A 163 2.69 -0.76 8.94
N PHE A 164 2.95 -1.36 10.11
CA PHE A 164 2.74 -0.67 11.38
C PHE A 164 3.61 0.57 11.51
N LYS A 165 4.85 0.54 10.99
CA LYS A 165 5.71 1.72 10.96
C LYS A 165 5.05 2.89 10.22
N ARG A 166 4.45 2.64 9.05
CA ARG A 166 3.71 3.65 8.28
C ARG A 166 2.47 4.14 9.02
N ALA A 167 1.74 3.23 9.67
CA ALA A 167 0.60 3.61 10.51
C ALA A 167 1.00 4.55 11.65
N ILE A 168 2.14 4.28 12.30
CA ILE A 168 2.73 5.13 13.35
C ILE A 168 3.12 6.50 12.79
N ASP A 169 3.81 6.53 11.65
CA ASP A 169 4.28 7.76 11.01
C ASP A 169 3.12 8.67 10.58
N ALA A 170 2.00 8.08 10.16
CA ALA A 170 0.79 8.77 9.75
C ALA A 170 -0.21 9.05 10.90
N ALA A 171 0.04 8.55 12.11
CA ALA A 171 -0.97 8.52 13.17
C ALA A 171 -1.38 9.90 13.68
N GLY A 172 -0.45 10.88 13.65
CA GLY A 172 -0.67 12.22 14.20
C GLY A 172 -1.22 12.16 15.64
N LYS A 173 -2.43 12.69 15.86
CA LYS A 173 -3.10 12.68 17.17
C LYS A 173 -3.50 11.29 17.68
N ASN A 174 -3.57 10.30 16.79
CA ASN A 174 -3.97 8.93 17.12
C ASN A 174 -2.77 8.02 17.49
N LEU A 175 -1.56 8.58 17.60
CA LEU A 175 -0.33 7.83 17.86
C LEU A 175 -0.45 6.91 19.09
N ASP A 176 -1.00 7.40 20.19
CA ASP A 176 -1.14 6.60 21.43
C ASP A 176 -2.02 5.36 21.21
N ALA A 177 -3.11 5.49 20.45
CA ALA A 177 -3.99 4.37 20.12
C ALA A 177 -3.28 3.33 19.23
N VAL A 178 -2.53 3.78 18.22
CA VAL A 178 -1.73 2.89 17.36
C VAL A 178 -0.68 2.14 18.19
N CYS A 179 0.04 2.84 19.08
CA CYS A 179 1.08 2.25 19.91
C CYS A 179 0.55 1.25 20.96
N ARG A 180 -0.74 1.31 21.31
CA ARG A 180 -1.40 0.37 22.23
C ARG A 180 -2.03 -0.82 21.52
N ASP A 181 -2.07 -0.84 20.19
CA ASP A 181 -2.71 -1.91 19.43
C ASP A 181 -2.05 -3.28 19.74
N GLU A 182 -2.87 -4.29 20.04
CA GLU A 182 -2.37 -5.61 20.44
C GLU A 182 -1.66 -6.34 19.29
N ASP A 183 -2.07 -6.08 18.05
CA ASP A 183 -1.40 -6.66 16.89
C ASP A 183 0.01 -6.05 16.73
N LEU A 184 0.18 -4.75 17.01
CA LEU A 184 1.51 -4.14 17.05
C LEU A 184 2.40 -4.78 18.12
N LYS A 185 1.87 -5.04 19.32
CA LYS A 185 2.63 -5.74 20.37
C LYS A 185 3.06 -7.13 19.90
N LEU A 186 2.17 -7.88 19.25
CA LEU A 186 2.51 -9.20 18.70
C LEU A 186 3.60 -9.12 17.61
N VAL A 187 3.52 -8.13 16.72
CA VAL A 187 4.54 -7.87 15.69
C VAL A 187 5.90 -7.56 16.34
N VAL A 188 5.91 -6.74 17.39
CA VAL A 188 7.14 -6.41 18.12
C VAL A 188 7.74 -7.63 18.80
N LYS A 189 6.92 -8.42 19.51
CA LYS A 189 7.37 -9.66 20.17
C LYS A 189 8.00 -10.63 19.17
N THR A 190 7.26 -10.95 18.11
CA THR A 190 7.72 -11.90 17.09
C THR A 190 8.94 -11.39 16.33
N GLY A 191 9.01 -10.08 16.05
CA GLY A 191 10.13 -9.47 15.35
C GLY A 191 11.42 -9.42 16.16
N PHE A 192 11.36 -9.45 17.51
CA PHE A 192 12.57 -9.62 18.30
C PHE A 192 13.22 -10.98 18.11
N ASN A 193 12.47 -12.03 17.75
CA ASN A 193 13.04 -13.34 17.46
C ASN A 193 13.59 -13.49 16.03
N VAL A 194 13.56 -12.43 15.21
CA VAL A 194 14.09 -12.42 13.84
C VAL A 194 15.59 -12.06 13.86
N PRO A 195 16.44 -12.64 12.99
CA PRO A 195 17.84 -12.26 12.88
C PRO A 195 18.03 -10.74 12.79
N SER A 196 18.94 -10.19 13.61
CA SER A 196 19.04 -8.74 13.85
C SER A 196 19.34 -7.89 12.60
N HIS A 197 19.94 -8.49 11.57
CA HIS A 197 20.30 -7.85 10.31
C HIS A 197 19.16 -7.81 9.28
N TYR A 198 18.06 -8.53 9.51
CA TYR A 198 16.87 -8.49 8.65
C TYR A 198 16.10 -7.17 8.86
N GLU A 199 15.44 -6.70 7.81
CA GLU A 199 14.69 -5.43 7.84
C GLU A 199 13.54 -5.42 8.84
N ASP A 200 12.85 -6.55 9.04
CA ASP A 200 11.78 -6.67 10.03
C ASP A 200 12.30 -6.43 11.45
N ALA A 201 13.45 -7.03 11.79
CA ALA A 201 14.07 -6.85 13.10
C ALA A 201 14.49 -5.38 13.31
N LYS A 202 15.13 -4.75 12.31
CA LYS A 202 15.49 -3.32 12.37
C LYS A 202 14.27 -2.44 12.55
N THR A 203 13.20 -2.71 11.80
CA THR A 203 11.94 -1.96 11.86
C THR A 203 11.29 -2.11 13.23
N VAL A 204 11.23 -3.34 13.76
CA VAL A 204 10.69 -3.60 15.11
C VAL A 204 11.49 -2.88 16.19
N ARG A 205 12.84 -2.87 16.13
CA ARG A 205 13.67 -2.11 17.07
C ARG A 205 13.40 -0.61 16.97
N SER A 206 13.24 -0.08 15.76
CA SER A 206 12.89 1.34 15.54
C SER A 206 11.51 1.68 16.10
N ILE A 207 10.51 0.82 15.95
CA ILE A 207 9.16 1.01 16.52
C ILE A 207 9.24 0.97 18.05
N ALA A 208 9.84 -0.09 18.61
CA ALA A 208 9.89 -0.34 20.04
C ALA A 208 10.69 0.72 20.79
N GLY A 209 11.82 1.16 20.24
CA GLY A 209 12.64 2.23 20.80
C GLY A 209 12.28 3.63 20.32
N GLY A 210 11.21 3.78 19.54
CA GLY A 210 10.82 5.05 18.92
C GLY A 210 9.62 5.70 19.60
N ALA A 211 8.73 6.25 18.77
CA ALA A 211 7.53 6.97 19.20
C ALA A 211 6.59 6.13 20.09
N CYS A 212 6.65 4.80 20.00
CA CYS A 212 5.83 3.89 20.80
C CYS A 212 6.50 3.37 22.08
N TRP A 213 7.69 3.85 22.44
CA TRP A 213 8.45 3.34 23.59
C TRP A 213 7.64 3.36 24.91
N SER A 214 6.90 4.44 25.18
CA SER A 214 6.10 4.55 26.42
C SER A 214 5.08 3.42 26.57
N GLN A 215 4.49 2.95 25.47
CA GLN A 215 3.50 1.87 25.46
C GLN A 215 4.12 0.48 25.32
N LEU A 216 5.27 0.37 24.65
CA LEU A 216 5.93 -0.90 24.38
C LEU A 216 6.99 -1.28 25.41
N ARG A 217 7.43 -0.36 26.29
CA ARG A 217 8.49 -0.60 27.28
C ARG A 217 8.30 -1.90 28.06
N LYS A 218 7.09 -2.17 28.57
CA LYS A 218 6.81 -3.39 29.32
C LYS A 218 7.01 -4.62 28.45
N THR A 219 6.48 -4.61 27.23
CA THR A 219 6.67 -5.68 26.24
C THR A 219 8.15 -5.94 25.99
N VAL A 220 8.96 -4.90 25.75
CA VAL A 220 10.41 -5.07 25.52
C VAL A 220 11.11 -5.70 26.73
N LEU A 221 10.76 -5.28 27.96
CA LEU A 221 11.34 -5.83 29.19
C LEU A 221 10.90 -7.28 29.45
N ASP A 222 9.65 -7.62 29.17
CA ASP A 222 9.14 -8.99 29.31
C ASP A 222 9.89 -9.93 28.36
N GLU A 223 9.99 -9.59 27.07
CA GLU A 223 10.72 -10.38 26.07
C GLU A 223 12.22 -10.48 26.40
N TYR A 224 12.85 -9.37 26.83
CA TYR A 224 14.23 -9.42 27.34
C TYR A 224 14.37 -10.42 28.50
N THR A 225 13.40 -10.49 29.42
CA THR A 225 13.52 -11.34 30.61
C THR A 225 13.50 -12.82 30.26
N VAL A 226 12.68 -13.22 29.29
CA VAL A 226 12.50 -14.62 28.90
C VAL A 226 13.46 -15.09 27.80
N ALA A 227 14.10 -14.17 27.07
CA ALA A 227 15.02 -14.50 25.99
C ALA A 227 16.23 -15.32 26.46
N GLY A 228 16.63 -16.35 25.71
CA GLY A 228 17.91 -17.06 25.93
C GLY A 228 19.12 -16.14 25.74
N GLU A 229 20.22 -16.36 26.45
CA GLU A 229 21.37 -15.44 26.48
C GLU A 229 21.99 -15.15 25.10
N THR A 230 21.95 -16.10 24.17
CA THR A 230 22.53 -15.99 22.82
C THR A 230 21.47 -15.79 21.72
N SER A 231 20.19 -15.65 22.09
CA SER A 231 19.10 -15.57 21.13
C SER A 231 19.08 -14.24 20.37
N TYR A 232 18.43 -14.23 19.19
CA TYR A 232 18.15 -12.98 18.48
C TYR A 232 17.28 -12.04 19.33
N GLU A 233 16.34 -12.59 20.06
CA GLU A 233 15.47 -11.86 20.97
C GLU A 233 16.25 -11.10 22.05
N ARG A 234 17.25 -11.74 22.65
CA ARG A 234 18.15 -11.09 23.62
C ARG A 234 18.91 -9.95 22.96
N ARG A 235 19.54 -10.19 21.80
CA ARG A 235 20.31 -9.16 21.07
C ARG A 235 19.44 -7.97 20.68
N ASN A 236 18.27 -8.24 20.09
CA ASN A 236 17.37 -7.20 19.61
C ASN A 236 16.77 -6.37 20.75
N THR A 237 16.34 -7.00 21.85
CA THR A 237 15.82 -6.28 23.02
C THR A 237 16.93 -5.50 23.74
N CYS A 238 18.14 -6.04 23.83
CA CYS A 238 19.31 -5.34 24.38
C CYS A 238 19.62 -4.04 23.64
N GLU A 239 19.59 -4.05 22.30
CA GLU A 239 19.79 -2.84 21.50
C GLU A 239 18.77 -1.74 21.85
N VAL A 240 17.49 -2.11 21.91
CA VAL A 240 16.42 -1.16 22.27
C VAL A 240 16.60 -0.63 23.69
N LEU A 241 16.79 -1.51 24.67
CA LEU A 241 16.91 -1.15 26.08
C LEU A 241 18.15 -0.30 26.36
N LYS A 242 19.28 -0.58 25.68
CA LYS A 242 20.50 0.22 25.77
C LYS A 242 20.29 1.61 25.20
N ALA A 243 19.68 1.72 24.01
CA ALA A 243 19.37 3.01 23.39
C ALA A 243 18.44 3.87 24.28
N GLN A 244 17.51 3.22 24.97
CA GLN A 244 16.58 3.87 25.90
C GLN A 244 17.13 4.08 27.31
N LYS A 245 18.38 3.71 27.59
CA LYS A 245 19.00 3.75 28.94
C LYS A 245 18.13 3.07 30.00
N ALA A 246 17.47 1.98 29.63
CA ALA A 246 16.48 1.27 30.42
C ALA A 246 17.02 0.00 31.10
N LEU A 247 18.35 -0.20 31.07
CA LEU A 247 19.03 -1.33 31.67
C LEU A 247 19.64 -0.95 33.02
N SER A 248 19.58 -1.87 33.99
CA SER A 248 20.45 -1.83 35.17
C SER A 248 21.90 -2.15 34.79
N ALA A 249 22.86 -1.87 35.67
CA ALA A 249 24.28 -2.19 35.42
C ALA A 249 24.50 -3.69 35.14
N ALA A 250 23.80 -4.57 35.86
CA ALA A 250 23.89 -6.01 35.64
C ALA A 250 23.31 -6.42 34.26
N GLN A 251 22.18 -5.83 33.87
CA GLN A 251 21.56 -6.10 32.57
C GLN A 251 22.40 -5.55 31.42
N ALA A 252 23.02 -4.37 31.57
CA ALA A 252 23.94 -3.81 30.58
C ALA A 252 25.12 -4.75 30.31
N LYS A 253 25.72 -5.31 31.37
CA LYS A 253 26.82 -6.29 31.25
C LYS A 253 26.36 -7.60 30.58
N ALA A 254 25.14 -8.06 30.86
CA ALA A 254 24.57 -9.22 30.18
C ALA A 254 24.37 -8.95 28.68
N CYS A 255 23.90 -7.74 28.32
CA CYS A 255 23.76 -7.33 26.93
C CYS A 255 25.09 -7.24 26.17
N GLU A 256 26.18 -6.80 26.82
CA GLU A 256 27.51 -6.77 26.20
C GLU A 256 27.99 -8.17 25.80
N ARG A 257 27.71 -9.19 26.62
CA ARG A 257 28.06 -10.58 26.31
C ARG A 257 27.25 -11.12 25.14
N ALA A 258 25.94 -10.86 25.12
CA ALA A 258 25.05 -11.33 24.06
C ALA A 258 25.39 -10.77 22.65
N GLN A 259 26.17 -9.68 22.58
CA GLN A 259 26.57 -9.04 21.32
C GLN A 259 27.93 -9.52 20.77
N GLN A 260 28.64 -10.38 21.50
CA GLN A 260 29.95 -10.91 21.10
C GLN A 260 29.87 -12.22 20.29
N ASP A 261 28.69 -12.84 20.28
CA ASP A 261 28.32 -14.04 19.51
C ASP A 261 27.35 -13.69 18.35
#